data_AF-A0A495NZF7-F1
#
_entry.id   AF-A0A495NZF7-F1
#
_cell.length_a   1.000
_cell.length_b   1.000
_cell.length_c   1.000
_cell.angle_alpha   90.00
_cell.angle_beta   90.00
_cell.angle_gamma   90.00
#
_symmetry.space_group_name_H-M   'P 1'
#
loop_
_entity.id
_entity.type
_entity.pdbx_description
1 polymer ?
#
loop_
_entity_poly.entity_id
_entity_poly.type
_entity_poly.pdbx_seq_one_letter_code
_entity_poly.pdbx_strand_id
1 'polypeptide(L)'
;MVLILIIPILLFIFLVYGISKSDKKLEEKDKALNDLSIKFLIFIFLSIIASVIISLQADIPPSSGHGGFIYIIIPVITGVSILFLYLISLTIKPRKKIVLGIISIVVNILTGIICSITEF
;
A
#
# COMPACT_ATOMS: atom_id res chain seq x y z
N MET A 1 12.38 -14.52 5.28
CA MET A 1 12.92 -13.85 4.07
C MET A 1 12.17 -14.17 2.76
N VAL A 2 12.06 -15.42 2.31
CA VAL A 2 11.42 -15.74 1.00
C VAL A 2 9.95 -15.27 0.91
N LEU A 3 9.19 -15.39 2.02
CA LEU A 3 7.78 -14.97 2.08
C LEU A 3 7.60 -13.44 1.97
N ILE A 4 8.55 -12.66 2.49
CA ILE A 4 8.56 -11.18 2.44
C ILE A 4 8.64 -10.68 0.99
N LEU A 5 9.29 -11.43 0.10
CA LEU A 5 9.40 -11.08 -1.32
C LEU A 5 8.20 -11.56 -2.15
N ILE A 6 7.55 -12.66 -1.76
CA ILE A 6 6.40 -13.21 -2.49
C ILE A 6 5.16 -12.30 -2.39
N ILE A 7 4.89 -11.75 -1.21
CA ILE A 7 3.75 -10.84 -0.98
C ILE A 7 3.76 -9.62 -1.91
N PRO A 8 4.86 -8.82 -2.00
CA PRO A 8 4.94 -7.69 -2.92
C PRO A 8 4.87 -8.12 -4.39
N ILE A 9 5.45 -9.27 -4.75
CA ILE A 9 5.39 -9.78 -6.14
C ILE A 9 3.95 -10.12 -6.52
N LEU A 10 3.20 -10.80 -5.65
CA LEU A 10 1.78 -11.11 -5.90
C LEU A 10 0.94 -9.83 -6.00
N LEU A 11 1.16 -8.87 -5.11
CA LEU A 11 0.51 -7.56 -5.15
C LEU A 11 0.82 -6.82 -6.46
N PHE A 12 2.06 -6.87 -6.93
CA PHE A 12 2.50 -6.27 -8.18
C PHE A 12 1.84 -6.92 -9.40
N ILE A 13 1.79 -8.26 -9.46
CA ILE A 13 1.11 -9.00 -10.54
C ILE A 13 -0.37 -8.62 -10.59
N PHE A 14 -1.03 -8.55 -9.43
CA PHE A 14 -2.44 -8.21 -9.33
C PHE A 14 -2.71 -6.75 -9.73
N LEU A 15 -1.80 -5.83 -9.39
CA LEU A 15 -1.81 -4.42 -9.82
C LEU A 15 -1.73 -4.31 -11.34
N VAL A 16 -0.74 -4.97 -11.95
CA VAL A 16 -0.52 -4.95 -13.40
C VAL A 16 -1.74 -5.52 -14.12
N TYR A 17 -2.27 -6.66 -13.65
CA TYR A 17 -3.49 -7.25 -14.20
C TYR A 17 -4.70 -6.32 -14.09
N GLY A 18 -4.89 -5.67 -12.93
CA GLY A 18 -5.98 -4.72 -12.70
C GLY A 18 -5.90 -3.48 -13.60
N ILE A 19 -4.69 -2.97 -13.86
CA ILE A 19 -4.45 -1.83 -14.73
C ILE A 19 -4.65 -2.20 -16.21
N SER A 20 -4.09 -3.33 -16.67
CA SER A 20 -4.19 -3.76 -18.08
C SER A 20 -5.62 -4.01 -18.55
N LYS A 21 -6.53 -4.39 -17.63
CA LYS A 21 -7.95 -4.58 -17.98
C LYS A 21 -8.74 -3.27 -18.12
N SER A 22 -8.19 -2.13 -17.70
CA SER A 22 -8.92 -0.86 -17.58
C SER A 22 -8.84 0.05 -18.82
N ASP A 23 -8.17 -0.37 -19.90
CA ASP A 23 -7.69 0.52 -20.98
C ASP A 23 -8.74 0.99 -22.01
N LYS A 24 -10.05 0.79 -21.77
CA LYS A 24 -11.07 1.05 -22.81
C LYS A 24 -11.78 2.41 -22.76
N LYS A 25 -11.47 3.33 -21.84
CA LYS A 25 -12.17 4.64 -21.79
C LYS A 25 -11.25 5.82 -21.40
N LEU A 26 -10.73 6.52 -22.42
CA LEU A 26 -9.92 7.72 -22.24
C LEU A 26 -10.67 8.87 -21.52
N GLU A 27 -11.99 8.98 -21.72
CA GLU A 27 -12.83 10.04 -21.15
C GLU A 27 -13.04 9.93 -19.62
N GLU A 28 -12.80 8.76 -19.02
CA GLU A 28 -12.91 8.57 -17.56
C GLU A 28 -11.65 8.98 -16.77
N LYS A 29 -10.56 9.36 -17.44
CA LYS A 29 -9.31 9.75 -16.77
C LYS A 29 -9.42 11.07 -16.00
N ASP A 30 -10.28 11.99 -16.45
CA ASP A 30 -10.42 13.32 -15.84
C ASP A 30 -11.39 13.37 -14.65
N LYS A 31 -12.20 12.33 -14.45
CA LYS A 31 -13.03 12.22 -13.24
C LYS A 31 -12.17 11.87 -12.03
N ALA A 32 -12.34 12.61 -10.92
CA ALA A 32 -11.64 12.34 -9.66
C ALA A 32 -11.95 10.94 -9.12
N LEU A 33 -13.23 10.54 -9.14
CA LEU A 33 -13.68 9.21 -8.76
C LEU A 33 -14.20 8.45 -9.98
N ASN A 34 -13.58 7.31 -10.28
CA ASN A 34 -13.99 6.32 -11.27
C ASN A 34 -13.65 4.90 -10.80
N ASP A 35 -14.06 3.88 -11.56
CA ASP A 35 -13.79 2.46 -11.25
C ASP A 35 -12.30 2.19 -10.96
N LEU A 36 -11.41 2.82 -11.74
CA LEU A 36 -9.97 2.71 -11.54
C LEU A 36 -9.50 3.30 -10.19
N SER A 37 -9.99 4.48 -9.80
CA SER A 37 -9.64 5.08 -8.51
C SER A 37 -10.14 4.23 -7.32
N ILE A 38 -11.30 3.58 -7.47
CA ILE A 38 -11.85 2.66 -6.46
C ILE A 38 -10.97 1.42 -6.34
N LYS A 39 -10.53 0.84 -7.47
CA LYS A 39 -9.57 -0.27 -7.45
C LYS A 39 -8.27 0.13 -6.75
N PHE A 40 -7.73 1.30 -7.03
CA PHE A 40 -6.55 1.79 -6.33
C PHE A 40 -6.78 1.99 -4.83
N LEU A 41 -7.94 2.51 -4.41
CA LEU A 41 -8.28 2.61 -2.98
C LEU A 41 -8.27 1.22 -2.31
N ILE A 42 -8.85 0.22 -2.96
CA ILE A 42 -8.84 -1.17 -2.47
C ILE A 42 -7.41 -1.69 -2.40
N PHE A 43 -6.58 -1.48 -3.43
CA PHE A 43 -5.19 -1.94 -3.42
C PHE A 43 -4.34 -1.23 -2.38
N ILE A 44 -4.53 0.08 -2.18
CA ILE A 44 -3.87 0.83 -1.11
C ILE A 44 -4.28 0.22 0.23
N PHE A 45 -5.57 -0.01 0.47
CA PHE A 45 -6.02 -0.65 1.72
C PHE A 45 -5.40 -2.04 1.93
N LEU A 46 -5.40 -2.90 0.91
CA LEU A 46 -4.76 -4.22 0.98
C LEU A 46 -3.24 -4.13 1.23
N SER A 47 -2.58 -3.10 0.68
CA SER A 47 -1.15 -2.88 0.93
C SER A 47 -0.84 -2.49 2.37
N ILE A 48 -1.78 -1.87 3.10
CA ILE A 48 -1.64 -1.63 4.55
C ILE A 48 -1.62 -2.95 5.30
N ILE A 49 -2.56 -3.85 5.00
CA ILE A 49 -2.63 -5.18 5.61
C ILE A 49 -1.35 -5.97 5.29
N ALA A 50 -0.91 -5.96 4.02
CA ALA A 50 0.33 -6.59 3.62
C ALA A 50 1.55 -6.00 4.35
N SER A 51 1.61 -4.68 4.51
CA SER A 51 2.65 -4.00 5.27
C SER A 51 2.71 -4.45 6.73
N VAL A 52 1.56 -4.61 7.39
CA VAL A 52 1.49 -5.14 8.77
C VAL A 52 1.99 -6.58 8.81
N ILE A 53 1.55 -7.44 7.89
CA ILE A 53 1.99 -8.85 7.83
C ILE A 53 3.50 -8.95 7.61
N ILE A 54 4.08 -8.09 6.77
CA ILE A 54 5.53 -8.03 6.55
C ILE A 54 6.23 -7.56 7.83
N SER A 55 5.73 -6.49 8.46
CA SER A 55 6.33 -5.93 9.67
C SER A 55 6.30 -6.91 10.85
N LEU A 56 5.28 -7.75 10.96
CA LEU A 56 5.17 -8.77 12.01
C LEU A 56 6.11 -9.97 11.82
N GLN A 57 6.78 -10.07 10.66
CA GLN A 57 7.85 -11.06 10.45
C GLN A 57 9.22 -10.57 10.94
N ALA A 58 9.29 -9.38 11.57
CA ALA A 58 10.50 -8.95 12.27
C ALA A 58 10.88 -9.96 13.35
N ASP A 59 12.18 -10.13 13.58
CA ASP A 59 12.69 -10.91 14.70
C ASP A 59 12.48 -10.10 16.00
N ILE A 60 11.28 -10.21 16.59
CA ILE A 60 10.90 -9.48 17.81
C ILE A 60 11.56 -10.14 19.03
N PRO A 61 12.42 -9.43 19.80
CA PRO A 61 13.03 -9.99 20.99
C PRO A 61 11.98 -10.43 22.02
N PRO A 62 12.15 -11.58 22.70
CA PRO A 62 11.20 -12.06 23.71
C PRO A 62 11.02 -11.08 24.89
N SER A 63 12.04 -10.25 25.18
CA SER A 63 12.02 -9.22 26.22
C SER A 63 11.17 -8.00 25.86
N SER A 64 10.69 -7.89 24.63
CA SER A 64 10.06 -6.66 24.12
C SER A 64 8.67 -6.41 24.70
N GLY A 65 8.01 -7.39 25.33
CA GLY A 65 6.68 -7.21 25.93
C GLY A 65 5.68 -6.60 24.93
N HIS A 66 5.30 -5.33 25.16
CA HIS A 66 4.40 -4.57 24.26
C HIS A 66 5.07 -4.06 22.97
N GLY A 67 6.39 -4.21 22.81
CA GLY A 67 7.14 -3.77 21.64
C GLY A 67 6.65 -4.37 20.32
N GLY A 68 6.06 -5.57 20.34
CA GLY A 68 5.40 -6.16 19.16
C GLY A 68 4.27 -5.30 18.57
N PHE A 69 3.63 -4.44 19.37
CA PHE A 69 2.58 -3.54 18.88
C PHE A 69 3.11 -2.44 17.95
N ILE A 70 4.37 -2.04 18.09
CA ILE A 70 4.93 -0.96 17.26
C ILE A 70 4.98 -1.36 15.78
N TYR A 71 5.22 -2.65 15.52
CA TYR A 71 5.20 -3.28 14.20
C TYR A 71 3.79 -3.36 13.59
N ILE A 72 2.74 -3.04 14.35
CA ILE A 72 1.37 -2.87 13.83
C ILE A 72 1.04 -1.39 13.68
N ILE A 73 1.35 -0.60 14.71
CA ILE A 73 0.98 0.82 14.78
C ILE A 73 1.64 1.62 13.66
N ILE A 74 2.95 1.47 13.44
CA ILE A 74 3.67 2.26 12.42
C ILE A 74 3.12 1.99 11.00
N PRO A 75 3.01 0.73 10.53
CA PRO A 75 2.38 0.44 9.24
C PRO A 75 0.94 0.96 9.10
N VAL A 76 0.13 0.83 10.15
CA VAL A 76 -1.28 1.26 10.10
C VAL A 76 -1.40 2.77 10.00
N ILE A 77 -0.72 3.52 10.86
CA ILE A 77 -0.77 5.00 10.84
C ILE A 77 -0.26 5.52 9.49
N THR A 78 0.90 5.03 9.05
CA THR A 78 1.50 5.43 7.77
C THR A 78 0.57 5.09 6.60
N GLY A 79 0.00 3.88 6.62
CA GLY A 79 -0.95 3.42 5.62
C GLY A 79 -2.21 4.24 5.51
N VAL A 80 -2.82 4.57 6.65
CA VAL A 80 -4.01 5.43 6.71
C VAL A 80 -3.68 6.84 6.22
N SER A 81 -2.54 7.42 6.63
CA SER A 81 -2.09 8.72 6.12
C SER A 81 -1.92 8.73 4.60
N ILE A 82 -1.32 7.68 4.03
CA ILE A 82 -1.16 7.53 2.58
C ILE A 82 -2.49 7.40 1.85
N LEU A 83 -3.46 6.70 2.45
CA LEU A 83 -4.80 6.58 1.90
C LEU A 83 -5.51 7.95 1.85
N PHE A 84 -5.41 8.75 2.92
CA PHE A 84 -5.92 10.12 2.92
C PHE A 84 -5.22 11.01 1.90
N LEU A 85 -3.89 10.94 1.81
CA LEU A 85 -3.13 11.69 0.80
C LEU A 85 -3.55 11.31 -0.62
N TYR A 86 -3.80 10.03 -0.87
CA TYR A 86 -4.29 9.58 -2.16
C TYR A 86 -5.68 10.18 -2.47
N LEU A 87 -6.63 10.15 -1.52
CA LEU A 87 -7.95 10.76 -1.68
C LEU A 87 -7.86 12.27 -1.98
N ILE A 88 -7.04 13.01 -1.23
CA ILE A 88 -6.80 14.45 -1.47
C ILE A 88 -6.21 14.65 -2.87
N SER A 89 -5.27 13.80 -3.27
CA SER A 89 -4.60 13.90 -4.56
C SER A 89 -5.55 13.62 -5.75
N LEU A 90 -6.57 12.79 -5.57
CA LEU A 90 -7.62 12.57 -6.57
C LEU A 90 -8.41 13.85 -6.84
N THR A 91 -8.66 14.67 -5.82
CA THR A 91 -9.37 15.94 -5.96
C THR A 91 -8.51 17.01 -6.64
N ILE A 92 -7.21 17.09 -6.31
CA ILE A 92 -6.31 18.14 -6.84
C ILE A 92 -5.76 17.78 -8.23
N LYS A 93 -5.34 16.53 -8.45
CA LYS A 93 -4.66 16.06 -9.67
C LYS A 93 -5.21 14.71 -10.14
N PRO A 94 -6.48 14.64 -10.58
CA PRO A 94 -7.14 13.39 -10.99
C PRO A 94 -6.41 12.66 -12.13
N ARG A 95 -5.74 13.40 -13.02
CA ARG A 95 -4.94 12.84 -14.13
C ARG A 95 -3.76 11.99 -13.67
N LYS A 96 -3.22 12.23 -12.47
CA LYS A 96 -2.06 11.51 -11.93
C LYS A 96 -2.43 10.35 -11.00
N LYS A 97 -3.72 10.02 -10.88
CA LYS A 97 -4.23 8.98 -9.97
C LYS A 97 -3.55 7.61 -10.10
N ILE A 98 -3.17 7.21 -11.31
CA ILE A 98 -2.47 5.93 -11.53
C ILE A 98 -1.09 5.96 -10.87
N VAL A 99 -0.28 6.97 -11.20
CA VAL A 99 1.08 7.11 -10.66
C VAL A 99 1.03 7.27 -9.15
N LEU A 100 0.11 8.09 -8.65
CA LEU A 100 -0.07 8.32 -7.22
C LEU A 100 -0.52 7.05 -6.49
N GLY A 101 -1.45 6.28 -7.07
CA GLY A 101 -1.92 5.02 -6.49
C GLY A 101 -0.82 3.96 -6.42
N ILE A 102 0.00 3.82 -7.47
CA ILE A 102 1.15 2.92 -7.47
C ILE A 102 2.17 3.36 -6.41
N ILE A 103 2.52 4.64 -6.35
CA ILE A 103 3.46 5.17 -5.35
C ILE A 103 2.94 4.90 -3.94
N SER A 104 1.65 5.17 -3.67
CA SER A 104 1.02 4.88 -2.36
C SER A 104 1.19 3.43 -1.95
N ILE A 105 0.95 2.48 -2.87
CA ILE A 105 1.08 1.05 -2.60
C ILE A 105 2.55 0.69 -2.32
N VAL A 106 3.48 1.18 -3.14
CA VAL A 106 4.92 0.93 -2.96
C VAL A 106 5.40 1.46 -1.61
N VAL A 107 5.03 2.68 -1.24
CA VAL A 107 5.43 3.28 0.05
C VAL A 107 4.86 2.51 1.24
N ASN A 108 3.60 2.05 1.16
CA ASN A 108 3.02 1.19 2.20
C ASN A 108 3.86 -0.08 2.39
N ILE A 109 4.15 -0.79 1.30
CA ILE A 109 4.95 -2.02 1.38
C ILE A 109 6.36 -1.74 1.91
N LEU A 110 7.01 -0.66 1.45
CA LEU A 110 8.33 -0.27 1.96
C LEU A 110 8.30 0.03 3.46
N THR A 111 7.22 0.62 3.97
CA THR A 111 7.05 0.85 5.41
C THR A 111 7.09 -0.46 6.17
N GLY A 112 6.35 -1.48 5.71
CA GLY A 112 6.36 -2.81 6.31
C GLY A 112 7.74 -3.47 6.27
N ILE A 113 8.44 -3.36 5.13
CA ILE A 113 9.80 -3.88 4.98
C ILE A 113 10.76 -3.17 5.94
N ILE A 114 10.75 -1.84 5.98
CA ILE A 114 11.60 -1.04 6.88
C ILE A 114 11.33 -1.45 8.33
N CYS A 115 10.07 -1.55 8.74
CA CYS A 115 9.75 -2.01 10.08
C CYS A 115 10.21 -3.45 10.32
N SER A 116 10.19 -4.33 9.34
CA SER A 116 10.64 -5.72 9.52
C SER A 116 12.16 -5.88 9.71
N ILE A 117 12.95 -4.91 9.24
CA ILE A 117 14.42 -4.95 9.31
C ILE A 117 15.00 -3.98 10.34
N THR A 118 14.17 -3.09 10.91
CA THR A 118 14.58 -2.11 11.91
C THR A 118 14.23 -2.65 13.29
N GLU A 119 15.21 -2.65 14.19
CA GLU A 119 14.98 -2.94 15.61
C GLU A 119 14.44 -1.69 16.30
N PHE A 120 13.25 -1.80 16.89
CA PHE A 120 12.60 -0.74 17.68
C PHE A 120 12.64 -1.03 19.18
#